data_AF-A0A961B4L6-F1
#
_entry.id   AF-A0A961B4L6-F1
#
_cell.length_a   1.000
_cell.length_b   1.000
_cell.length_c   1.000
_cell.angle_alpha   90.00
_cell.angle_beta   90.00
_cell.angle_gamma   90.00
#
_symmetry.space_group_name_H-M   'P 1'
#
loop_
_entity.id
_entity.type
_entity.pdbx_description
1 polymer ?
#
loop_
_entity_poly.entity_id
_entity_poly.type
_entity_poly.pdbx_seq_one_letter_code
_entity_poly.pdbx_strand_id
1 'polypeptide(L)'
;MASEGRDPNLGGAPAEAPCGSPGRLARVVTGVLFAAVVPVYLVAVTRHADRHNSDQKAISAIDGRAVPMVFHHDQHVYLNNGRMLRRSGYTYVVPRHRTPGYPALLSLFYGEKDAYPVTEGDPRRVSDAYFERAKVFNRWLAVACILALFLFTRRALSPWSALMFAWAVGWFVYYPLAAYVQPEVLFMTLSFVAFVLLARQTIAPTWARGLFLGVLLGATYLVKAAILPMVPLFCFCFALKYLAQAWRDWRGGRFDWRPWLMAVGRGVVVPAVFFALLSPYFYRTWRMHGSPVWSVHSAHFMWMEDREDKRRWRHLLSLLEDGGEAPADAPSRERYFRHHTWRDFIVRSLDGTEISLRMIDRENRAGYRFVERRLGRTSAFVLVLCALAALAPALRRRGIVVEGGGERLPLADLRRHWYLVPYLALYLAGYSLLYGAYATFGAGTRLFLSMAPCVIYGLWLILERYPPDLAFPPGGGRKIPGRVLFRIVMALCLIGSLAVLAKNPPTGAAGDASEERDEAGGGTEK
;
A
#
# COMPACT_ATOMS: atom_id res chain seq x y z
N MET A 1 34.16 -8.62 -43.98
CA MET A 1 34.49 -7.20 -43.70
C MET A 1 33.24 -6.34 -43.89
N ALA A 2 32.33 -6.38 -42.91
CA ALA A 2 31.21 -5.45 -42.81
C ALA A 2 31.23 -4.93 -41.37
N SER A 3 31.69 -3.69 -41.19
CA SER A 3 31.70 -3.02 -39.89
C SER A 3 30.26 -2.66 -39.53
N GLU A 4 29.68 -3.36 -38.56
CA GLU A 4 28.44 -2.94 -37.91
C GLU A 4 28.64 -1.55 -37.30
N GLY A 5 28.09 -0.53 -37.97
CA GLY A 5 28.01 0.83 -37.46
C GLY A 5 27.12 0.86 -36.22
N ARG A 6 27.74 0.74 -35.03
CA ARG A 6 27.09 1.14 -33.78
C ARG A 6 26.77 2.62 -33.86
N ASP A 7 25.49 2.94 -33.95
CA ASP A 7 24.97 4.30 -33.91
C ASP A 7 25.43 4.99 -32.61
N PRO A 8 26.32 6.02 -32.68
CA PRO A 8 26.86 6.70 -31.51
C PRO A 8 25.79 7.53 -30.75
N ASN A 9 24.60 7.70 -31.32
CA ASN A 9 23.51 8.45 -30.69
C ASN A 9 22.52 7.58 -29.90
N LEU A 10 22.59 6.25 -30.00
CA LEU A 10 22.07 5.37 -28.97
C LEU A 10 23.08 5.32 -27.83
N GLY A 11 23.31 6.49 -27.21
CA GLY A 11 24.06 6.62 -25.98
C GLY A 11 23.46 5.65 -24.98
N GLY A 12 24.13 4.50 -24.82
CA GLY A 12 23.79 3.49 -23.84
C GLY A 12 23.53 4.24 -22.56
N ALA A 13 22.30 4.15 -22.04
CA ALA A 13 21.93 4.85 -20.82
C ALA A 13 23.09 4.65 -19.85
N PRO A 14 23.76 5.73 -19.39
CA PRO A 14 25.03 5.62 -18.68
C PRO A 14 24.80 4.56 -17.62
N ALA A 15 25.55 3.44 -17.73
CA ALA A 15 25.38 2.32 -16.83
C ALA A 15 25.41 2.94 -15.44
N GLU A 16 24.26 2.92 -14.74
CA GLU A 16 24.08 3.67 -13.48
C GLU A 16 25.32 3.37 -12.66
N ALA A 17 26.23 4.36 -12.53
CA ALA A 17 27.56 4.10 -12.00
C ALA A 17 27.32 3.44 -10.65
N PRO A 18 27.72 2.17 -10.45
CA PRO A 18 27.29 1.42 -9.29
C PRO A 18 27.69 2.25 -8.08
N CYS A 19 26.70 2.67 -7.28
CA CYS A 19 26.95 3.37 -6.03
C CYS A 19 28.10 2.63 -5.36
N GLY A 20 29.26 3.30 -5.23
CA GLY A 20 30.54 2.65 -4.93
C GLY A 20 30.35 1.58 -3.87
N SER A 21 30.79 0.35 -4.17
CA SER A 21 30.41 -0.81 -3.37
C SER A 21 30.63 -0.49 -1.89
N PRO A 22 29.59 -0.56 -1.04
CA PRO A 22 29.73 -0.19 0.35
C PRO A 22 30.87 -1.00 0.97
N GLY A 23 31.78 -0.30 1.65
CA GLY A 23 32.89 -0.93 2.36
C GLY A 23 32.38 -2.09 3.23
N ARG A 24 33.19 -3.14 3.39
CA ARG A 24 32.80 -4.37 4.12
C ARG A 24 32.17 -4.04 5.48
N LEU A 25 32.71 -3.05 6.19
CA LEU A 25 32.19 -2.54 7.46
C LEU A 25 30.73 -2.04 7.35
N ALA A 26 30.40 -1.20 6.36
CA ALA A 26 29.05 -0.67 6.18
C ALA A 26 28.02 -1.78 5.90
N ARG A 27 28.42 -2.83 5.18
CA ARG A 27 27.58 -4.01 4.95
C ARG A 27 27.31 -4.77 6.24
N VAL A 28 28.35 -5.02 7.05
CA VAL A 28 28.22 -5.69 8.35
C VAL A 28 27.34 -4.87 9.29
N VAL A 29 27.60 -3.57 9.44
CA VAL A 29 26.81 -2.68 10.31
C VAL A 29 25.34 -2.65 9.89
N THR A 30 25.05 -2.52 8.59
CA THR A 30 23.65 -2.52 8.11
C THR A 30 22.97 -3.86 8.39
N GLY A 31 23.68 -4.98 8.22
CA GLY A 31 23.16 -6.32 8.52
C GLY A 31 22.86 -6.53 10.01
N VAL A 32 23.78 -6.12 10.88
CA VAL A 32 23.62 -6.20 12.34
C VAL A 32 22.44 -5.32 12.80
N LEU A 33 22.32 -4.10 12.28
CA LEU A 33 21.21 -3.22 12.61
C LEU A 33 19.87 -3.76 12.13
N PHE A 34 19.81 -4.32 10.91
CA PHE A 34 18.58 -4.99 10.45
C PHE A 34 18.20 -6.13 11.39
N ALA A 35 19.16 -6.98 11.78
CA ALA A 35 18.91 -8.10 12.69
C ALA A 35 18.46 -7.63 14.09
N ALA A 36 19.02 -6.54 14.63
CA ALA A 36 18.64 -5.99 15.93
C ALA A 36 17.22 -5.37 15.93
N VAL A 37 16.79 -4.86 14.78
CA VAL A 37 15.53 -4.13 14.62
C VAL A 37 14.32 -5.07 14.48
N VAL A 38 14.51 -6.28 13.95
CA VAL A 38 13.44 -7.28 13.77
C VAL A 38 12.79 -7.73 15.11
N PRO A 39 13.54 -8.12 16.16
CA PRO A 39 12.96 -8.46 17.45
C PRO A 39 12.14 -7.32 18.05
N VAL A 40 12.62 -6.08 17.94
CA VAL A 40 11.91 -4.92 18.46
C VAL A 40 10.59 -4.72 17.73
N TYR A 41 10.59 -4.86 16.40
CA TYR A 41 9.36 -4.83 15.61
C TYR A 41 8.36 -5.91 16.04
N LEU A 42 8.82 -7.15 16.19
CA LEU A 42 7.96 -8.27 16.58
C LEU A 42 7.36 -8.08 17.97
N VAL A 43 8.15 -7.65 18.96
CA VAL A 43 7.65 -7.32 20.30
C VAL A 43 6.62 -6.20 20.23
N ALA A 44 6.90 -5.17 19.44
CA ALA A 44 6.03 -4.02 19.27
C ALA A 44 4.67 -4.39 18.66
N VAL A 45 4.68 -5.20 17.59
CA VAL A 45 3.45 -5.63 16.91
C VAL A 45 2.70 -6.64 17.77
N THR A 46 3.40 -7.52 18.50
CA THR A 46 2.77 -8.46 19.43
C THR A 46 2.02 -7.70 20.53
N ARG A 47 2.68 -6.75 21.19
CA ARG A 47 2.03 -5.89 22.20
C ARG A 47 0.86 -5.10 21.62
N HIS A 48 0.96 -4.69 20.36
CA HIS A 48 -0.16 -4.02 19.68
C HIS A 48 -1.35 -4.95 19.51
N ALA A 49 -1.08 -6.14 18.97
CA ALA A 49 -2.08 -7.19 18.77
C ALA A 49 -2.74 -7.51 20.10
N ASP A 50 -1.98 -7.79 21.16
CA ASP A 50 -2.52 -8.16 22.48
C ASP A 50 -3.43 -7.07 23.07
N ARG A 51 -3.08 -5.78 22.91
CA ARG A 51 -3.91 -4.67 23.36
C ARG A 51 -5.23 -4.54 22.60
N HIS A 52 -5.22 -4.88 21.32
CA HIS A 52 -6.40 -4.76 20.45
C HIS A 52 -7.12 -6.12 20.32
N ASN A 53 -6.60 -7.17 20.96
CA ASN A 53 -7.23 -8.47 21.13
C ASN A 53 -8.30 -8.47 22.24
N SER A 54 -8.66 -7.30 22.79
CA SER A 54 -9.81 -7.09 23.69
C SER A 54 -11.15 -7.48 23.06
N ASP A 55 -11.13 -7.93 21.81
CA ASP A 55 -12.14 -8.68 21.10
C ASP A 55 -12.75 -9.84 21.91
N GLN A 56 -12.00 -10.54 22.77
CA GLN A 56 -12.59 -11.50 23.74
C GLN A 56 -13.43 -10.80 24.83
N LYS A 57 -13.02 -9.60 25.28
CA LYS A 57 -13.79 -8.79 26.25
C LYS A 57 -15.04 -8.18 25.63
N ALA A 58 -15.01 -7.82 24.34
CA ALA A 58 -16.17 -7.31 23.62
C ALA A 58 -17.20 -8.43 23.31
N ILE A 59 -16.73 -9.64 23.00
CA ILE A 59 -17.60 -10.83 22.84
C ILE A 59 -18.17 -11.29 24.19
N SER A 60 -17.41 -11.19 25.30
CA SER A 60 -17.96 -11.45 26.64
C SER A 60 -18.87 -10.33 27.17
N ALA A 61 -18.74 -9.10 26.66
CA ALA A 61 -19.66 -7.99 26.95
C ALA A 61 -20.96 -8.03 26.11
N ILE A 62 -21.16 -9.10 25.31
CA ILE A 62 -22.44 -9.46 24.69
C ILE A 62 -23.45 -9.95 25.76
N ASP A 63 -23.25 -9.65 27.04
CA ASP A 63 -24.33 -9.45 28.02
C ASP A 63 -25.09 -8.12 27.77
N GLY A 64 -25.52 -7.90 26.52
CA GLY A 64 -26.57 -6.91 26.19
C GLY A 64 -26.16 -5.56 25.58
N ARG A 65 -24.88 -5.29 25.26
CA ARG A 65 -24.50 -4.03 24.56
C ARG A 65 -23.82 -4.28 23.21
N ALA A 66 -24.39 -3.71 22.15
CA ALA A 66 -23.90 -3.84 20.78
C ALA A 66 -22.62 -3.00 20.56
N VAL A 67 -21.46 -3.65 20.54
CA VAL A 67 -20.19 -3.02 20.14
C VAL A 67 -20.08 -3.03 18.60
N PRO A 68 -19.64 -1.94 17.94
CA PRO A 68 -19.54 -1.86 16.48
C PRO A 68 -18.52 -2.85 15.87
N MET A 69 -19.08 -3.92 15.31
CA MET A 69 -18.52 -5.19 14.84
C MET A 69 -17.67 -5.14 13.54
N VAL A 70 -17.10 -3.99 13.15
CA VAL A 70 -16.61 -3.79 11.76
C VAL A 70 -15.22 -4.41 11.49
N PHE A 71 -14.32 -4.48 12.49
CA PHE A 71 -12.96 -5.04 12.32
C PHE A 71 -12.91 -6.58 12.46
N HIS A 72 -13.82 -7.17 13.23
CA HIS A 72 -13.93 -8.61 13.41
C HIS A 72 -14.40 -9.31 12.14
N HIS A 73 -15.39 -8.73 11.47
CA HIS A 73 -16.04 -9.37 10.33
C HIS A 73 -15.06 -9.63 9.18
N ASP A 74 -14.11 -8.73 8.93
CA ASP A 74 -13.14 -8.92 7.85
C ASP A 74 -12.15 -10.07 8.12
N GLN A 75 -11.58 -10.15 9.32
CA GLN A 75 -10.56 -11.15 9.67
C GLN A 75 -11.13 -12.56 9.67
N HIS A 76 -12.28 -12.74 10.31
CA HIS A 76 -12.96 -14.04 10.37
C HIS A 76 -13.36 -14.53 8.98
N VAL A 77 -13.75 -13.64 8.06
CA VAL A 77 -14.07 -14.08 6.70
C VAL A 77 -12.82 -14.52 5.93
N TYR A 78 -11.67 -13.85 6.07
CA TYR A 78 -10.41 -14.35 5.46
C TYR A 78 -10.05 -15.74 5.98
N LEU A 79 -10.20 -15.97 7.29
CA LEU A 79 -9.94 -17.26 7.91
C LEU A 79 -10.94 -18.32 7.49
N ASN A 80 -12.22 -17.98 7.44
CA ASN A 80 -13.27 -18.86 6.95
C ASN A 80 -12.98 -19.30 5.50
N ASN A 81 -12.64 -18.35 4.64
CA ASN A 81 -12.26 -18.64 3.25
C ASN A 81 -11.03 -19.56 3.17
N GLY A 82 -10.01 -19.34 4.01
CA GLY A 82 -8.84 -20.22 4.10
C GLY A 82 -9.21 -21.63 4.55
N ARG A 83 -10.07 -21.76 5.56
CA ARG A 83 -10.59 -23.04 6.05
C ARG A 83 -11.39 -23.77 4.96
N MET A 84 -12.28 -23.07 4.25
CA MET A 84 -13.08 -23.64 3.17
C MET A 84 -12.22 -24.10 1.99
N LEU A 85 -11.20 -23.31 1.61
CA LEU A 85 -10.21 -23.73 0.62
C LEU A 85 -9.50 -25.01 1.05
N ARG A 86 -9.05 -25.12 2.30
CA ARG A 86 -8.37 -26.34 2.78
C ARG A 86 -9.29 -27.56 2.80
N ARG A 87 -10.51 -27.42 3.36
CA ARG A 87 -11.48 -28.52 3.47
C ARG A 87 -11.99 -29.02 2.12
N SER A 88 -12.12 -28.13 1.14
CA SER A 88 -12.60 -28.49 -0.20
C SER A 88 -11.50 -29.00 -1.14
N GLY A 89 -10.25 -29.15 -0.68
CA GLY A 89 -9.13 -29.46 -1.56
C GLY A 89 -8.88 -28.38 -2.62
N TYR A 90 -9.04 -27.11 -2.26
CA TYR A 90 -8.90 -25.92 -3.11
C TYR A 90 -9.92 -25.82 -4.27
N THR A 91 -11.06 -26.52 -4.18
CA THR A 91 -12.15 -26.40 -5.15
C THR A 91 -13.17 -25.30 -4.82
N TYR A 92 -13.21 -24.86 -3.55
CA TYR A 92 -14.07 -23.78 -3.08
C TYR A 92 -13.86 -22.46 -3.82
N VAL A 93 -14.96 -21.82 -4.22
CA VAL A 93 -14.94 -20.50 -4.84
C VAL A 93 -15.07 -19.46 -3.76
N VAL A 94 -13.97 -18.75 -3.50
CA VAL A 94 -14.00 -17.57 -2.63
C VAL A 94 -15.00 -16.56 -3.19
N PRO A 95 -15.96 -16.05 -2.39
CA PRO A 95 -16.93 -15.09 -2.87
C PRO A 95 -16.19 -13.83 -3.35
N ARG A 96 -16.66 -13.24 -4.45
CA ARG A 96 -15.87 -12.29 -5.26
C ARG A 96 -15.75 -10.88 -4.69
N HIS A 97 -16.01 -10.70 -3.40
CA HIS A 97 -15.65 -9.48 -2.66
C HIS A 97 -14.22 -9.50 -2.13
N ARG A 98 -13.62 -10.69 -2.00
CA ARG A 98 -12.21 -10.88 -1.62
C ARG A 98 -11.52 -11.77 -2.65
N THR A 99 -10.24 -11.51 -2.88
CA THR A 99 -9.44 -12.27 -3.84
C THR A 99 -8.81 -13.49 -3.14
N PRO A 100 -8.55 -14.60 -3.85
CA PRO A 100 -8.29 -15.89 -3.22
C PRO A 100 -6.85 -16.06 -2.69
N GLY A 101 -5.91 -15.20 -3.10
CA GLY A 101 -4.49 -15.38 -2.82
C GLY A 101 -4.15 -15.35 -1.33
N TYR A 102 -4.66 -14.39 -0.56
CA TYR A 102 -4.40 -14.34 0.88
C TYR A 102 -5.11 -15.46 1.67
N PRO A 103 -6.41 -15.76 1.45
CA PRO A 103 -7.04 -16.96 1.98
C PRO A 103 -6.27 -18.26 1.69
N ALA A 104 -5.71 -18.41 0.48
CA ALA A 104 -4.92 -19.58 0.10
C ALA A 104 -3.60 -19.69 0.88
N LEU A 105 -3.00 -18.56 1.29
CA LEU A 105 -1.85 -18.56 2.19
C LEU A 105 -2.26 -18.94 3.62
N LEU A 106 -3.38 -18.39 4.11
CA LEU A 106 -3.90 -18.72 5.45
C LEU A 106 -4.27 -20.20 5.57
N SER A 107 -4.78 -20.80 4.50
CA SER A 107 -5.19 -22.21 4.48
C SER A 107 -4.04 -23.19 4.76
N LEU A 108 -2.79 -22.77 4.54
CA LEU A 108 -1.58 -23.55 4.88
C LEU A 108 -1.38 -23.69 6.40
N PHE A 109 -1.98 -22.80 7.20
CA PHE A 109 -1.88 -22.79 8.66
C PHE A 109 -3.13 -23.36 9.36
N TYR A 110 -4.11 -23.85 8.58
CA TYR A 110 -5.28 -24.55 9.08
C TYR A 110 -4.99 -26.06 9.19
N GLY A 111 -5.09 -26.61 10.40
CA GLY A 111 -4.97 -28.04 10.68
C GLY A 111 -6.32 -28.68 10.98
N GLU A 112 -6.40 -30.01 10.86
CA GLU A 112 -7.63 -30.76 11.21
C GLU A 112 -8.03 -30.58 12.68
N LYS A 113 -7.04 -30.42 13.57
CA LYS A 113 -7.25 -30.15 15.01
C LYS A 113 -7.94 -28.81 15.28
N ASP A 114 -8.03 -27.94 14.28
CA ASP A 114 -8.72 -26.65 14.35
C ASP A 114 -10.16 -26.71 13.82
N ALA A 115 -10.60 -27.89 13.38
CA ALA A 115 -12.01 -28.12 13.14
C ALA A 115 -12.74 -28.05 14.49
N TYR A 116 -13.52 -26.99 14.68
CA TYR A 116 -14.58 -27.06 15.68
C TYR A 116 -15.45 -28.28 15.38
N PRO A 117 -15.80 -29.10 16.38
CA PRO A 117 -16.88 -30.05 16.21
C PRO A 117 -18.12 -29.25 15.79
N VAL A 118 -18.71 -29.63 14.66
CA VAL A 118 -19.81 -28.90 13.99
C VAL A 118 -21.08 -28.82 14.86
N THR A 119 -21.07 -29.46 16.03
CA THR A 119 -22.16 -29.51 17.01
C THR A 119 -22.53 -28.17 17.65
N GLU A 120 -21.66 -27.15 17.64
CA GLU A 120 -22.03 -25.80 18.12
C GLU A 120 -22.41 -24.85 16.96
N GLY A 121 -23.63 -25.00 16.44
CA GLY A 121 -24.53 -23.98 15.86
C GLY A 121 -24.09 -23.00 14.76
N ASP A 122 -22.86 -22.50 14.76
CA ASP A 122 -22.37 -21.52 13.78
C ASP A 122 -21.25 -22.13 12.91
N PRO A 123 -21.56 -22.60 11.69
CA PRO A 123 -20.55 -23.11 10.79
C PRO A 123 -19.50 -22.05 10.45
N ARG A 124 -19.73 -20.74 10.65
CA ARG A 124 -18.78 -19.65 10.35
C ARG A 124 -17.76 -19.42 11.47
N ARG A 125 -17.93 -20.05 12.64
CA ARG A 125 -16.99 -19.91 13.76
C ARG A 125 -15.63 -20.54 13.44
N VAL A 126 -14.58 -19.76 13.65
CA VAL A 126 -13.18 -20.16 13.43
C VAL A 126 -12.53 -20.44 14.79
N SER A 127 -11.72 -21.49 14.91
CA SER A 127 -11.02 -21.80 16.17
C SER A 127 -10.08 -20.68 16.60
N ASP A 128 -10.06 -20.41 17.90
CA ASP A 128 -9.16 -19.41 18.50
C ASP A 128 -7.70 -19.78 18.21
N ALA A 129 -7.38 -21.08 18.23
CA ALA A 129 -6.06 -21.59 17.86
C ALA A 129 -5.66 -21.22 16.41
N TYR A 130 -6.56 -21.37 15.44
CA TYR A 130 -6.27 -20.99 14.06
C TYR A 130 -6.17 -19.46 13.90
N PHE A 131 -7.03 -18.70 14.59
CA PHE A 131 -6.95 -17.24 14.63
C PHE A 131 -5.58 -16.75 15.15
N GLU A 132 -5.11 -17.30 16.29
CA GLU A 132 -3.82 -16.94 16.87
C GLU A 132 -2.65 -17.29 15.94
N ARG A 133 -2.65 -18.48 15.34
CA ARG A 133 -1.61 -18.86 14.37
C ARG A 133 -1.61 -17.97 13.13
N ALA A 134 -2.78 -17.58 12.64
CA ALA A 134 -2.87 -16.65 11.51
C ALA A 134 -2.32 -15.25 11.85
N LYS A 135 -2.52 -14.76 13.08
CA LYS A 135 -1.89 -13.52 13.55
C LYS A 135 -0.37 -13.66 13.66
N VAL A 136 0.13 -14.78 14.17
CA VAL A 136 1.57 -15.08 14.18
C VAL A 136 2.11 -15.06 12.75
N PHE A 137 1.44 -15.73 11.81
CA PHE A 137 1.79 -15.72 10.41
C PHE A 137 1.84 -14.30 9.84
N ASN A 138 0.82 -13.47 10.08
CA ASN A 138 0.80 -12.11 9.51
C ASN A 138 1.91 -11.21 10.07
N ARG A 139 2.29 -11.38 11.35
CA ARG A 139 3.45 -10.71 11.94
C ARG A 139 4.76 -11.07 11.23
N TRP A 140 4.99 -12.36 11.01
CA TRP A 140 6.18 -12.83 10.30
C TRP A 140 6.16 -12.44 8.82
N LEU A 141 4.98 -12.45 8.19
CA LEU A 141 4.80 -11.95 6.83
C LEU A 141 5.21 -10.48 6.72
N ALA A 142 4.88 -9.65 7.72
CA ALA A 142 5.33 -8.25 7.77
C ALA A 142 6.84 -8.12 7.86
N VAL A 143 7.50 -8.93 8.69
CA VAL A 143 8.98 -8.97 8.77
C VAL A 143 9.59 -9.38 7.43
N ALA A 144 9.05 -10.43 6.80
CA ALA A 144 9.51 -10.89 5.48
C ALA A 144 9.32 -9.80 4.41
N CYS A 145 8.21 -9.07 4.46
CA CYS A 145 7.94 -7.94 3.58
C CYS A 145 8.92 -6.77 3.81
N ILE A 146 9.24 -6.43 5.06
CA ILE A 146 10.27 -5.41 5.38
C ILE A 146 11.64 -5.82 4.83
N LEU A 147 12.02 -7.10 4.99
CA LEU A 147 13.26 -7.63 4.42
C LEU A 147 13.24 -7.55 2.89
N ALA A 148 12.14 -7.94 2.25
CA ALA A 148 11.99 -7.86 0.80
C ALA A 148 12.11 -6.42 0.30
N LEU A 149 11.50 -5.44 0.98
CA LEU A 149 11.63 -4.01 0.66
C LEU A 149 13.08 -3.54 0.77
N PHE A 150 13.78 -3.92 1.84
CA PHE A 150 15.20 -3.60 2.00
C PHE A 150 16.03 -4.16 0.83
N LEU A 151 15.93 -5.46 0.57
CA LEU A 151 16.69 -6.11 -0.52
C LEU A 151 16.36 -5.52 -1.90
N PHE A 152 15.10 -5.20 -2.14
CA PHE A 152 14.65 -4.60 -3.39
C PHE A 152 15.18 -3.18 -3.57
N THR A 153 15.02 -2.31 -2.56
CA THR A 153 15.40 -0.89 -2.63
C THR A 153 16.91 -0.65 -2.55
N ARG A 154 17.68 -1.60 -2.02
CA ARG A 154 19.16 -1.57 -2.06
C ARG A 154 19.76 -1.47 -3.46
N ARG A 155 19.00 -1.80 -4.51
CA ARG A 155 19.43 -1.62 -5.90
C ARG A 155 19.39 -0.16 -6.36
N ALA A 156 18.66 0.71 -5.66
CA ALA A 156 18.46 2.11 -6.03
C ALA A 156 18.88 3.10 -4.95
N LEU A 157 18.93 2.67 -3.68
CA LEU A 157 19.29 3.46 -2.51
C LEU A 157 20.57 2.89 -1.87
N SER A 158 21.33 3.73 -1.16
CA SER A 158 22.43 3.22 -0.33
C SER A 158 21.93 2.24 0.73
N PRO A 159 22.74 1.29 1.24
CA PRO A 159 22.27 0.28 2.20
C PRO A 159 21.60 0.88 3.44
N TRP A 160 22.14 1.99 3.94
CA TRP A 160 21.54 2.72 5.06
C TRP A 160 20.18 3.31 4.69
N SER A 161 20.08 4.00 3.55
CA SER A 161 18.82 4.56 3.06
C SER A 161 17.76 3.49 2.82
N ALA A 162 18.13 2.37 2.22
CA ALA A 162 17.24 1.23 2.02
C ALA A 162 16.75 0.65 3.36
N LEU A 163 17.63 0.54 4.36
CA LEU A 163 17.27 0.09 5.71
C LEU A 163 16.27 1.05 6.35
N MET A 164 16.57 2.36 6.33
CA MET A 164 15.70 3.39 6.90
C MET A 164 14.35 3.47 6.18
N PHE A 165 14.33 3.33 4.85
CA PHE A 165 13.10 3.27 4.06
C PHE A 165 12.26 2.05 4.45
N ALA A 166 12.85 0.85 4.44
CA ALA A 166 12.15 -0.38 4.79
C ALA A 166 11.61 -0.34 6.23
N TRP A 167 12.40 0.23 7.15
CA TRP A 167 11.97 0.47 8.52
C TRP A 167 10.82 1.48 8.60
N ALA A 168 10.91 2.61 7.91
CA ALA A 168 9.85 3.61 7.90
C ALA A 168 8.54 3.01 7.38
N VAL A 169 8.57 2.23 6.28
CA VAL A 169 7.38 1.53 5.80
C VAL A 169 6.90 0.49 6.83
N GLY A 170 7.79 -0.33 7.37
CA GLY A 170 7.45 -1.31 8.41
C GLY A 170 6.77 -0.67 9.61
N TRP A 171 7.29 0.45 10.08
CA TRP A 171 6.85 1.15 11.28
C TRP A 171 5.59 2.00 11.09
N PHE A 172 5.53 2.77 10.02
CA PHE A 172 4.45 3.73 9.79
C PHE A 172 3.29 3.13 9.01
N VAL A 173 3.53 2.08 8.22
CA VAL A 173 2.52 1.46 7.35
C VAL A 173 2.15 0.06 7.84
N TYR A 174 3.12 -0.84 8.03
CA TYR A 174 2.80 -2.25 8.32
C TYR A 174 2.46 -2.51 9.77
N TYR A 175 3.11 -1.84 10.71
CA TYR A 175 2.89 -2.02 12.14
C TYR A 175 1.42 -2.10 12.57
N PRO A 176 0.54 -1.14 12.21
CA PRO A 176 -0.86 -1.19 12.60
C PRO A 176 -1.65 -2.31 11.89
N LEU A 177 -1.16 -2.83 10.78
CA LEU A 177 -1.84 -3.83 9.96
C LEU A 177 -1.38 -5.26 10.30
N ALA A 178 -0.12 -5.39 10.72
CA ALA A 178 0.52 -6.65 11.06
C ALA A 178 -0.04 -7.29 12.34
N ALA A 179 -0.77 -6.51 13.15
CA ALA A 179 -1.48 -7.01 14.33
C ALA A 179 -2.77 -7.79 14.00
N TYR A 180 -3.29 -7.65 12.77
CA TYR A 180 -4.55 -8.22 12.33
C TYR A 180 -4.33 -9.27 11.22
N VAL A 181 -5.29 -10.16 10.99
CA VAL A 181 -5.28 -11.13 9.87
C VAL A 181 -5.83 -10.46 8.62
N GLN A 182 -4.98 -9.74 7.88
CA GLN A 182 -5.39 -8.99 6.70
C GLN A 182 -4.33 -8.99 5.58
N PRO A 183 -4.73 -8.97 4.29
CA PRO A 183 -3.81 -9.05 3.15
C PRO A 183 -2.96 -7.79 2.91
N GLU A 184 -3.28 -6.67 3.57
CA GLU A 184 -2.78 -5.33 3.25
C GLU A 184 -1.25 -5.27 3.27
N VAL A 185 -0.59 -5.90 4.23
CA VAL A 185 0.89 -5.88 4.34
C VAL A 185 1.54 -6.47 3.08
N LEU A 186 1.07 -7.64 2.65
CA LEU A 186 1.56 -8.30 1.43
C LEU A 186 1.18 -7.50 0.19
N PHE A 187 -0.09 -7.07 0.09
CA PHE A 187 -0.58 -6.27 -1.02
C PHE A 187 0.26 -5.00 -1.23
N MET A 188 0.48 -4.22 -0.18
CA MET A 188 1.24 -2.97 -0.25
C MET A 188 2.69 -3.20 -0.66
N THR A 189 3.31 -4.29 -0.19
CA THR A 189 4.67 -4.69 -0.60
C THR A 189 4.73 -4.98 -2.10
N LEU A 190 3.86 -5.86 -2.58
CA LEU A 190 3.84 -6.27 -3.98
C LEU A 190 3.45 -5.10 -4.90
N SER A 191 2.46 -4.31 -4.50
CA SER A 191 2.03 -3.10 -5.22
C SER A 191 3.15 -2.06 -5.33
N PHE A 192 3.93 -1.86 -4.27
CA PHE A 192 5.09 -0.96 -4.29
C PHE A 192 6.17 -1.46 -5.26
N VAL A 193 6.52 -2.74 -5.18
CA VAL A 193 7.51 -3.35 -6.10
C VAL A 193 7.02 -3.23 -7.54
N ALA A 194 5.75 -3.50 -7.80
CA ALA A 194 5.13 -3.35 -9.11
C ALA A 194 5.20 -1.89 -9.59
N PHE A 195 4.89 -0.92 -8.74
CA PHE A 195 4.96 0.52 -9.07
C PHE A 195 6.35 0.93 -9.53
N VAL A 196 7.39 0.57 -8.76
CA VAL A 196 8.79 0.91 -9.11
C VAL A 196 9.21 0.21 -10.40
N LEU A 197 8.86 -1.07 -10.56
CA LEU A 197 9.24 -1.83 -11.76
C LEU A 197 8.49 -1.36 -13.01
N LEU A 198 7.23 -0.96 -12.90
CA LEU A 198 6.46 -0.38 -14.00
C LEU A 198 7.07 0.95 -14.43
N ALA A 199 7.44 1.82 -13.49
CA ALA A 199 8.17 3.04 -13.81
C ALA A 199 9.50 2.73 -14.54
N ARG A 200 10.27 1.73 -14.08
CA ARG A 200 11.49 1.28 -14.77
C ARG A 200 11.21 0.68 -16.14
N GLN A 201 10.11 -0.07 -16.30
CA GLN A 201 9.69 -0.64 -17.59
C GLN A 201 9.32 0.46 -18.58
N THR A 202 8.68 1.53 -18.13
CA THR A 202 8.42 2.71 -18.96
C THR A 202 9.72 3.37 -19.38
N ILE A 203 10.73 3.48 -18.50
CA ILE A 203 12.03 4.09 -18.81
C ILE A 203 12.83 3.26 -19.83
N ALA A 204 13.08 1.98 -19.53
CA ALA A 204 13.95 1.11 -20.29
C ALA A 204 13.32 -0.28 -20.40
N PRO A 205 12.40 -0.52 -21.36
CA PRO A 205 11.63 -1.75 -21.39
C PRO A 205 12.51 -2.94 -21.78
N THR A 206 12.32 -4.05 -21.06
CA THR A 206 12.93 -5.36 -21.38
C THR A 206 11.86 -6.45 -21.34
N TRP A 207 12.06 -7.53 -22.12
CA TRP A 207 11.14 -8.68 -22.15
C TRP A 207 11.06 -9.36 -20.79
N ALA A 208 12.22 -9.67 -20.18
CA ALA A 208 12.28 -10.33 -18.87
C ALA A 208 11.56 -9.54 -17.78
N ARG A 209 11.73 -8.21 -17.74
CA ARG A 209 11.01 -7.37 -16.77
C ARG A 209 9.53 -7.31 -17.09
N GLY A 210 9.15 -7.25 -18.37
CA GLY A 210 7.75 -7.28 -18.81
C GLY A 210 7.02 -8.55 -18.35
N LEU A 211 7.64 -9.72 -18.56
CA LEU A 211 7.13 -11.02 -18.11
C LEU A 211 6.98 -11.05 -16.58
N PHE A 212 8.04 -10.69 -15.86
CA PHE A 212 8.02 -10.67 -14.40
C PHE A 212 6.96 -9.72 -13.83
N LEU A 213 6.80 -8.53 -14.43
CA LEU A 213 5.79 -7.55 -14.04
C LEU A 213 4.36 -8.05 -14.24
N GLY A 214 4.08 -8.72 -15.36
CA GLY A 214 2.75 -9.29 -15.60
C GLY A 214 2.40 -10.36 -14.55
N VAL A 215 3.35 -11.24 -14.21
CA VAL A 215 3.19 -12.24 -13.15
C VAL A 215 3.02 -11.57 -11.79
N LEU A 216 3.86 -10.59 -11.45
CA LEU A 216 3.79 -9.85 -10.18
C LEU A 216 2.45 -9.13 -10.03
N LEU A 217 1.96 -8.45 -11.06
CA LEU A 217 0.67 -7.78 -11.05
C LEU A 217 -0.48 -8.78 -10.89
N GLY A 218 -0.42 -9.92 -11.57
CA GLY A 218 -1.43 -10.98 -11.44
C GLY A 218 -1.46 -11.58 -10.03
N ALA A 219 -0.29 -11.90 -9.47
CA ALA A 219 -0.17 -12.35 -8.08
C ALA A 219 -0.68 -11.28 -7.09
N THR A 220 -0.35 -10.02 -7.32
CA THR A 220 -0.84 -8.90 -6.49
C THR A 220 -2.35 -8.77 -6.58
N TYR A 221 -2.94 -8.97 -7.76
CA TYR A 221 -4.40 -8.95 -7.95
C TYR A 221 -5.07 -10.08 -7.17
N LEU A 222 -4.48 -11.28 -7.17
CA LEU A 222 -4.98 -12.39 -6.36
C LEU A 222 -4.90 -12.11 -4.85
N VAL A 223 -3.96 -11.27 -4.39
CA VAL A 223 -3.91 -10.81 -2.99
C VAL A 223 -4.95 -9.72 -2.71
N LYS A 224 -5.10 -8.73 -3.61
CA LYS A 224 -6.14 -7.70 -3.53
C LYS A 224 -6.41 -7.09 -4.91
N ALA A 225 -7.69 -7.04 -5.29
CA ALA A 225 -8.12 -6.51 -6.60
C ALA A 225 -7.79 -5.02 -6.82
N ALA A 226 -7.48 -4.28 -5.76
CA ALA A 226 -7.14 -2.86 -5.79
C ALA A 226 -5.89 -2.52 -6.65
N ILE A 227 -5.10 -3.50 -7.10
CA ILE A 227 -4.01 -3.28 -8.06
C ILE A 227 -4.50 -2.98 -9.47
N LEU A 228 -5.73 -3.35 -9.81
CA LEU A 228 -6.24 -3.33 -11.18
C LEU A 228 -6.04 -1.96 -11.90
N PRO A 229 -6.26 -0.80 -11.26
CA PRO A 229 -6.05 0.51 -11.91
C PRO A 229 -4.61 0.77 -12.36
N MET A 230 -3.61 0.09 -11.79
CA MET A 230 -2.21 0.27 -12.22
C MET A 230 -1.93 -0.24 -13.62
N VAL A 231 -2.68 -1.24 -14.10
CA VAL A 231 -2.50 -1.80 -15.45
C VAL A 231 -2.88 -0.80 -16.55
N PRO A 232 -4.12 -0.25 -16.59
CA PRO A 232 -4.47 0.75 -17.60
C PRO A 232 -3.66 2.04 -17.43
N LEU A 233 -3.32 2.44 -16.20
CA LEU A 233 -2.44 3.59 -15.97
C LEU A 233 -1.05 3.39 -16.61
N PHE A 234 -0.45 2.22 -16.42
CA PHE A 234 0.80 1.87 -17.09
C PHE A 234 0.65 1.91 -18.61
N CYS A 235 -0.37 1.24 -19.16
CA CYS A 235 -0.62 1.23 -20.61
C CYS A 235 -0.77 2.64 -21.18
N PHE A 236 -1.52 3.50 -20.49
CA PHE A 236 -1.72 4.89 -20.89
C PHE A 236 -0.40 5.69 -20.89
N CYS A 237 0.34 5.70 -19.79
CA CYS A 237 1.60 6.45 -19.70
C CYS A 237 2.67 5.90 -20.65
N PHE A 238 2.71 4.57 -20.83
CA PHE A 238 3.61 3.92 -21.75
C PHE A 238 3.28 4.30 -23.21
N ALA A 239 2.01 4.20 -23.61
CA ALA A 239 1.55 4.63 -24.94
C ALA A 239 1.85 6.11 -25.18
N LEU A 240 1.54 6.99 -24.22
CA LEU A 240 1.81 8.42 -24.31
C LEU A 240 3.30 8.71 -24.54
N LYS A 241 4.20 8.03 -23.82
CA LYS A 241 5.65 8.15 -24.03
C LYS A 241 6.04 7.79 -25.47
N TYR A 242 5.65 6.61 -25.94
CA TYR A 242 6.10 6.09 -27.24
C TYR A 242 5.42 6.78 -28.43
N LEU A 243 4.20 7.26 -28.28
CA LEU A 243 3.53 8.12 -29.27
C LEU A 243 4.21 9.49 -29.36
N ALA A 244 4.51 10.13 -28.21
CA ALA A 244 5.23 11.39 -28.18
C ALA A 244 6.68 11.28 -28.70
N GLN A 245 7.32 10.12 -28.54
CA GLN A 245 8.62 9.84 -29.14
C GLN A 245 8.50 9.67 -30.66
N ALA A 246 7.59 8.79 -31.13
CA ALA A 246 7.36 8.58 -32.55
C ALA A 246 7.02 9.87 -33.30
N TRP A 247 6.16 10.71 -32.72
CA TRP A 247 5.79 12.02 -33.29
C TRP A 247 6.99 12.96 -33.46
N ARG A 248 7.88 13.03 -32.45
CA ARG A 248 9.08 13.86 -32.51
C ARG A 248 10.07 13.35 -33.54
N ASP A 249 10.29 12.04 -33.57
CA ASP A 249 11.22 11.41 -34.49
C ASP A 249 10.70 11.51 -35.94
N TRP A 250 9.39 11.40 -36.14
CA TRP A 250 8.73 11.56 -37.44
C TRP A 250 8.87 13.00 -37.96
N ARG A 251 8.57 14.01 -37.13
CA ARG A 251 8.79 15.43 -37.48
C ARG A 251 10.25 15.76 -37.76
N GLY A 252 11.18 15.05 -37.12
CA GLY A 252 12.61 15.19 -37.34
C GLY A 252 13.17 14.40 -38.52
N GLY A 253 12.35 13.62 -39.24
CA GLY A 253 12.80 12.73 -40.33
C GLY A 253 13.70 11.57 -39.86
N ARG A 254 13.65 11.22 -38.57
CA ARG A 254 14.50 10.20 -37.92
C ARG A 254 13.69 9.00 -37.39
N PHE A 255 12.44 8.86 -37.81
CA PHE A 255 11.59 7.79 -37.30
C PHE A 255 12.00 6.43 -37.88
N ASP A 256 12.43 5.52 -36.99
CA ASP A 256 12.61 4.11 -37.29
C ASP A 256 11.54 3.28 -36.54
N TRP A 257 10.73 2.57 -37.31
CA TRP A 257 9.63 1.76 -36.78
C TRP A 257 10.11 0.51 -36.05
N ARG A 258 11.29 -0.05 -36.38
CA ARG A 258 11.74 -1.34 -35.81
C ARG A 258 12.08 -1.23 -34.32
N PRO A 259 12.93 -0.28 -33.86
CA PRO A 259 13.21 -0.09 -32.43
C PRO A 259 11.96 0.33 -31.66
N TRP A 260 11.11 1.15 -32.29
CA TRP A 260 9.84 1.58 -31.71
C TRP A 260 8.91 0.37 -31.46
N LEU A 261 8.69 -0.47 -32.46
CA LEU A 261 7.84 -1.67 -32.34
C LEU A 261 8.40 -2.65 -31.30
N MET A 262 9.72 -2.85 -31.26
CA MET A 262 10.36 -3.68 -30.25
C MET A 262 10.15 -3.14 -28.84
N ALA A 263 10.24 -1.83 -28.65
CA ALA A 263 9.99 -1.21 -27.36
C ALA A 263 8.50 -1.33 -26.96
N VAL A 264 7.59 -1.10 -27.91
CA VAL A 264 6.15 -1.27 -27.70
C VAL A 264 5.79 -2.71 -27.33
N GLY A 265 6.30 -3.69 -28.08
CA GLY A 265 6.10 -5.11 -27.80
C GLY A 265 6.52 -5.50 -26.38
N ARG A 266 7.68 -5.02 -25.91
CA ARG A 266 8.15 -5.22 -24.53
C ARG A 266 7.23 -4.58 -23.47
N GLY A 267 6.53 -3.51 -23.82
CA GLY A 267 5.49 -2.91 -22.97
C GLY A 267 4.21 -3.76 -22.93
N VAL A 268 3.73 -4.20 -24.10
CA VAL A 268 2.50 -5.00 -24.27
C VAL A 268 2.56 -6.35 -23.56
N VAL A 269 3.75 -6.93 -23.38
CA VAL A 269 3.95 -8.16 -22.60
C VAL A 269 3.37 -8.07 -21.19
N VAL A 270 3.47 -6.90 -20.54
CA VAL A 270 3.01 -6.71 -19.16
C VAL A 270 1.51 -7.01 -19.03
N PRO A 271 0.60 -6.30 -19.73
CA PRO A 271 -0.83 -6.61 -19.67
C PRO A 271 -1.14 -8.00 -20.26
N ALA A 272 -0.44 -8.45 -21.32
CA ALA A 272 -0.69 -9.76 -21.91
C ALA A 272 -0.49 -10.89 -20.90
N VAL A 273 0.63 -10.90 -20.17
CA VAL A 273 0.91 -11.90 -19.12
C VAL A 273 -0.03 -11.75 -17.94
N PHE A 274 -0.35 -10.52 -17.52
CA PHE A 274 -1.32 -10.27 -16.46
C PHE A 274 -2.69 -10.89 -16.76
N PHE A 275 -3.23 -10.64 -17.96
CA PHE A 275 -4.53 -11.18 -18.38
C PHE A 275 -4.47 -12.69 -18.62
N ALA A 276 -3.38 -13.20 -19.21
CA ALA A 276 -3.20 -14.64 -19.41
C ALA A 276 -3.21 -15.40 -18.08
N LEU A 277 -2.45 -14.92 -17.09
CA LEU A 277 -2.36 -15.52 -15.75
C LEU A 277 -3.71 -15.50 -15.01
N LEU A 278 -4.46 -14.40 -15.12
CA LEU A 278 -5.76 -14.24 -14.47
C LEU A 278 -6.93 -14.80 -15.30
N SER A 279 -6.69 -15.25 -16.53
CA SER A 279 -7.75 -15.68 -17.44
C SER A 279 -8.66 -16.78 -16.83
N PRO A 280 -8.18 -17.80 -16.09
CA PRO A 280 -9.08 -18.79 -15.49
C PRO A 280 -9.95 -18.18 -14.40
N TYR A 281 -9.38 -17.26 -13.62
CA TYR A 281 -10.10 -16.55 -12.56
C TYR A 281 -11.19 -15.65 -13.15
N PHE A 282 -10.84 -14.83 -14.15
CA PHE A 282 -11.76 -13.93 -14.85
C PHE A 282 -12.85 -14.70 -15.59
N TYR A 283 -12.52 -15.80 -16.25
CA TYR A 283 -13.50 -16.63 -16.94
C TYR A 283 -14.54 -17.20 -15.98
N ARG A 284 -14.10 -17.72 -14.82
CA ARG A 284 -15.02 -18.24 -13.80
C ARG A 284 -15.89 -17.13 -13.22
N THR A 285 -15.31 -15.95 -12.96
CA THR A 285 -16.06 -14.77 -12.50
C THR A 285 -17.10 -14.33 -13.53
N TRP A 286 -16.74 -14.31 -14.82
CA TRP A 286 -17.67 -13.99 -15.90
C TRP A 286 -18.82 -14.99 -15.99
N ARG A 287 -18.55 -16.31 -15.88
CA ARG A 287 -19.62 -17.32 -15.86
C ARG A 287 -20.59 -17.16 -14.69
N MET A 288 -20.12 -16.72 -13.53
CA MET A 288 -20.95 -16.58 -12.32
C MET A 288 -21.70 -15.25 -12.25
N HIS A 289 -21.11 -14.16 -12.79
CA HIS A 289 -21.61 -12.80 -12.56
C HIS A 289 -21.76 -11.95 -13.84
N GLY A 290 -21.54 -12.52 -15.03
CA GLY A 290 -21.61 -11.81 -16.31
C GLY A 290 -20.49 -10.80 -16.56
N SER A 291 -19.55 -10.61 -15.63
CA SER A 291 -18.41 -9.68 -15.77
C SER A 291 -17.10 -10.29 -15.26
N PRO A 292 -15.99 -10.20 -16.01
CA PRO A 292 -14.72 -10.82 -15.63
C PRO A 292 -14.08 -10.18 -14.39
N VAL A 293 -14.35 -8.89 -14.15
CA VAL A 293 -13.81 -8.10 -13.04
C VAL A 293 -14.88 -7.80 -11.98
N TRP A 294 -15.95 -8.60 -11.94
CA TRP A 294 -17.01 -8.42 -10.95
C TRP A 294 -16.47 -8.53 -9.53
N SER A 295 -16.86 -7.58 -8.69
CA SER A 295 -16.72 -7.66 -7.24
C SER A 295 -17.91 -6.97 -6.59
N VAL A 296 -18.37 -7.43 -5.43
CA VAL A 296 -19.49 -6.77 -4.72
C VAL A 296 -19.17 -5.29 -4.45
N HIS A 297 -17.89 -4.99 -4.20
CA HIS A 297 -17.45 -3.65 -3.85
C HIS A 297 -17.58 -2.71 -5.03
N SER A 298 -17.21 -3.13 -6.24
CA SER A 298 -17.29 -2.32 -7.46
C SER A 298 -18.64 -2.41 -8.17
N ALA A 299 -19.39 -3.49 -7.96
CA ALA A 299 -20.71 -3.69 -8.56
C ALA A 299 -21.82 -2.98 -7.77
N HIS A 300 -21.71 -2.93 -6.44
CA HIS A 300 -22.75 -2.41 -5.57
C HIS A 300 -22.25 -1.33 -4.62
N PHE A 301 -21.28 -1.63 -3.75
CA PHE A 301 -20.96 -0.73 -2.64
C PHE A 301 -20.43 0.62 -3.09
N MET A 302 -19.60 0.67 -4.12
CA MET A 302 -19.10 1.94 -4.69
C MET A 302 -20.21 2.88 -5.16
N TRP A 303 -21.41 2.37 -5.41
CA TRP A 303 -22.54 3.14 -5.94
C TRP A 303 -23.56 3.53 -4.87
N MET A 304 -23.32 3.18 -3.60
CA MET A 304 -24.13 3.67 -2.48
C MET A 304 -23.95 5.18 -2.31
N GLU A 305 -25.02 5.87 -1.93
CA GLU A 305 -25.02 7.33 -1.81
C GLU A 305 -24.44 7.77 -0.46
N ASP A 306 -24.89 7.16 0.63
CA ASP A 306 -24.54 7.56 1.98
C ASP A 306 -24.45 6.37 2.96
N ARG A 307 -24.32 6.69 4.26
CA ARG A 307 -24.24 5.70 5.34
C ARG A 307 -25.59 5.03 5.63
N GLU A 308 -26.71 5.69 5.36
CA GLU A 308 -28.05 5.12 5.54
C GLU A 308 -28.31 4.03 4.50
N ASP A 309 -27.97 4.31 3.25
CA ASP A 309 -28.04 3.35 2.16
C ASP A 309 -27.16 2.12 2.47
N LYS A 310 -25.94 2.34 2.98
CA LYS A 310 -25.11 1.23 3.47
C LYS A 310 -25.77 0.43 4.60
N ARG A 311 -26.46 1.08 5.55
CA ARG A 311 -27.16 0.37 6.63
C ARG A 311 -28.31 -0.48 6.08
N ARG A 312 -29.10 0.09 5.16
CA ARG A 312 -30.19 -0.60 4.44
C ARG A 312 -29.68 -1.85 3.74
N TRP A 313 -28.55 -1.75 3.06
CA TRP A 313 -27.95 -2.81 2.25
C TRP A 313 -26.89 -3.65 2.98
N ARG A 314 -26.80 -3.59 4.31
CA ARG A 314 -25.77 -4.34 5.06
C ARG A 314 -25.84 -5.85 4.84
N HIS A 315 -27.04 -6.37 4.57
CA HIS A 315 -27.32 -7.79 4.37
C HIS A 315 -27.02 -8.26 2.94
N LEU A 316 -26.82 -7.33 1.99
CA LEU A 316 -26.56 -7.64 0.58
C LEU A 316 -25.33 -8.51 0.41
N LEU A 317 -24.30 -8.28 1.23
CA LEU A 317 -23.10 -9.11 1.18
C LEU A 317 -23.42 -10.56 1.51
N SER A 318 -24.09 -10.80 2.64
CA SER A 318 -24.48 -12.14 3.08
C SER A 318 -25.36 -12.83 2.03
N LEU A 319 -26.35 -12.11 1.49
CA LEU A 319 -27.25 -12.63 0.46
C LEU A 319 -26.47 -13.13 -0.78
N LEU A 320 -25.50 -12.34 -1.25
CA LEU A 320 -24.69 -12.70 -2.41
C LEU A 320 -23.65 -13.79 -2.10
N GLU A 321 -23.12 -13.85 -0.88
CA GLU A 321 -22.24 -14.93 -0.42
C GLU A 321 -22.97 -16.28 -0.36
N ASP A 322 -24.25 -16.26 0.00
CA ASP A 322 -25.10 -17.45 0.08
C ASP A 322 -25.68 -17.85 -1.30
N GLY A 323 -25.22 -17.20 -2.39
CA GLY A 323 -25.59 -17.53 -3.77
C GLY A 323 -26.91 -16.90 -4.24
N GLY A 324 -27.50 -16.00 -3.46
CA GLY A 324 -28.68 -15.25 -3.85
C GLY A 324 -28.37 -14.21 -4.93
N GLU A 325 -29.41 -13.75 -5.62
CA GLU A 325 -29.31 -12.64 -6.58
C GLU A 325 -29.43 -11.29 -5.85
N ALA A 326 -28.76 -10.27 -6.37
CA ALA A 326 -28.96 -8.90 -5.88
C ALA A 326 -30.40 -8.46 -6.21
N PRO A 327 -31.15 -7.88 -5.26
CA PRO A 327 -32.47 -7.32 -5.54
C PRO A 327 -32.41 -6.30 -6.69
N ALA A 328 -33.50 -6.15 -7.42
CA ALA A 328 -33.56 -5.23 -8.56
C ALA A 328 -33.29 -3.76 -8.17
N ASP A 329 -33.57 -3.41 -6.91
CA ASP A 329 -33.27 -2.10 -6.33
C ASP A 329 -31.89 -2.05 -5.64
N ALA A 330 -31.02 -3.05 -5.78
CA ALA A 330 -29.67 -2.97 -5.24
C ALA A 330 -28.90 -1.77 -5.86
N PRO A 331 -28.01 -1.11 -5.10
CA PRO A 331 -27.16 -0.05 -5.64
C PRO A 331 -26.34 -0.59 -6.81
N SER A 332 -26.28 0.17 -7.90
CA SER A 332 -25.55 -0.20 -9.11
C SER A 332 -25.10 1.06 -9.84
N ARG A 333 -24.14 0.90 -10.74
CA ARG A 333 -23.66 2.00 -11.60
C ARG A 333 -24.80 2.60 -12.41
N GLU A 334 -25.61 1.74 -13.01
CA GLU A 334 -26.73 2.12 -13.87
C GLU A 334 -27.78 2.89 -13.08
N ARG A 335 -28.08 2.48 -11.84
CA ARG A 335 -29.00 3.21 -10.97
C ARG A 335 -28.42 4.55 -10.53
N TYR A 336 -27.15 4.59 -10.14
CA TYR A 336 -26.49 5.83 -9.73
C TYR A 336 -26.54 6.88 -10.84
N PHE A 337 -26.15 6.52 -12.07
CA PHE A 337 -26.14 7.46 -13.19
C PHE A 337 -27.53 7.81 -13.80
N ARG A 338 -28.62 7.20 -13.31
CA ARG A 338 -29.98 7.69 -13.61
C ARG A 338 -30.33 8.96 -12.84
N HIS A 339 -29.71 9.14 -11.66
CA HIS A 339 -30.01 10.24 -10.75
C HIS A 339 -28.84 11.23 -10.61
N HIS A 340 -27.63 10.81 -10.99
CA HIS A 340 -26.39 11.57 -10.83
C HIS A 340 -25.64 11.71 -12.15
N THR A 341 -24.91 12.80 -12.29
CA THR A 341 -24.01 13.05 -13.41
C THR A 341 -22.58 12.61 -13.10
N TRP A 342 -21.72 12.56 -14.13
CA TRP A 342 -20.28 12.39 -13.93
C TRP A 342 -19.65 13.48 -13.06
N ARG A 343 -20.18 14.70 -13.12
CA ARG A 343 -19.73 15.80 -12.26
C ARG A 343 -20.01 15.48 -10.79
N ASP A 344 -21.20 14.96 -10.48
CA ASP A 344 -21.59 14.60 -9.12
C ASP A 344 -20.70 13.50 -8.56
N PHE A 345 -20.35 12.51 -9.39
CA PHE A 345 -19.38 11.47 -9.00
C PHE A 345 -18.00 12.05 -8.65
N ILE A 346 -17.50 13.00 -9.44
CA ILE A 346 -16.21 13.66 -9.19
C ILE A 346 -16.28 14.48 -7.90
N VAL A 347 -17.33 15.29 -7.72
CA VAL A 347 -17.54 16.09 -6.50
C VAL A 347 -17.58 15.18 -5.27
N ARG A 348 -18.39 14.12 -5.31
CA ARG A 348 -18.45 13.10 -4.26
C ARG A 348 -17.08 12.48 -3.96
N SER A 349 -16.28 12.22 -4.99
CA SER A 349 -14.93 11.67 -4.84
C SER A 349 -13.97 12.67 -4.19
N LEU A 350 -14.07 13.96 -4.52
CA LEU A 350 -13.29 15.02 -3.89
C LEU A 350 -13.71 15.22 -2.43
N ASP A 351 -15.02 15.28 -2.16
CA ASP A 351 -15.58 15.40 -0.81
C ASP A 351 -15.18 14.21 0.06
N GLY A 352 -15.26 12.99 -0.47
CA GLY A 352 -14.81 11.80 0.23
C GLY A 352 -13.30 11.76 0.48
N THR A 353 -12.50 12.32 -0.44
CA THR A 353 -11.06 12.51 -0.23
C THR A 353 -10.83 13.50 0.92
N GLU A 354 -11.54 14.61 0.93
CA GLU A 354 -11.49 15.58 2.03
C GLU A 354 -11.95 14.95 3.35
N ILE A 355 -13.03 14.20 3.36
CA ILE A 355 -13.50 13.46 4.55
C ILE A 355 -12.40 12.52 5.03
N SER A 356 -11.71 11.81 4.14
CA SER A 356 -10.61 10.92 4.51
C SER A 356 -9.43 11.68 5.14
N LEU A 357 -9.08 12.85 4.58
CA LEU A 357 -8.04 13.72 5.13
C LEU A 357 -8.46 14.34 6.47
N ARG A 358 -9.71 14.77 6.58
CA ARG A 358 -10.30 15.28 7.83
C ARG A 358 -10.50 14.17 8.85
N MET A 359 -10.68 12.92 8.46
CA MET A 359 -10.68 11.79 9.39
C MET A 359 -9.29 11.55 9.91
N ILE A 360 -8.26 11.63 9.06
CA ILE A 360 -6.87 11.67 9.54
C ILE A 360 -6.69 12.81 10.56
N ASP A 361 -7.34 13.96 10.40
CA ASP A 361 -7.25 15.11 11.34
C ASP A 361 -8.17 15.03 12.58
N ARG A 362 -9.42 14.57 12.45
CA ARG A 362 -10.40 14.45 13.54
C ARG A 362 -10.13 13.25 14.40
N GLU A 363 -9.71 12.14 13.79
CA GLU A 363 -9.15 11.03 14.57
C GLU A 363 -7.97 11.55 15.37
N ASN A 364 -7.16 12.53 14.93
CA ASN A 364 -6.12 13.14 15.78
C ASN A 364 -6.63 13.97 16.98
N ARG A 365 -7.92 14.35 17.05
CA ARG A 365 -8.48 15.24 18.09
C ARG A 365 -9.44 14.56 19.07
N ALA A 366 -9.98 13.37 18.76
CA ALA A 366 -11.13 12.79 19.45
C ALA A 366 -10.83 11.70 20.52
N GLY A 367 -9.56 11.47 20.89
CA GLY A 367 -9.19 10.62 22.02
C GLY A 367 -9.03 9.12 21.73
N TYR A 368 -8.94 8.69 20.47
CA TYR A 368 -8.59 7.32 20.09
C TYR A 368 -7.07 7.05 20.18
N ARG A 369 -6.54 7.12 21.41
CA ARG A 369 -5.13 7.34 21.83
C ARG A 369 -4.00 6.56 21.14
N PHE A 370 -4.26 5.47 20.42
CA PHE A 370 -3.19 4.55 19.97
C PHE A 370 -2.90 4.57 18.47
N VAL A 371 -3.92 4.51 17.63
CA VAL A 371 -3.78 4.66 16.16
C VAL A 371 -3.56 6.15 15.82
N GLU A 372 -4.14 7.05 16.63
CA GLU A 372 -4.04 8.53 16.64
C GLU A 372 -2.61 9.06 16.48
N ARG A 373 -1.71 8.70 17.41
CA ARG A 373 -0.38 9.33 17.44
C ARG A 373 0.52 8.86 16.29
N ARG A 374 0.17 7.81 15.56
CA ARG A 374 1.07 7.18 14.58
C ARG A 374 0.64 7.39 13.13
N LEU A 375 -0.66 7.42 12.81
CA LEU A 375 -1.12 7.86 11.49
C LEU A 375 -0.92 9.36 11.30
N GLY A 376 -1.19 10.19 12.32
CA GLY A 376 -0.82 11.60 12.33
C GLY A 376 0.69 11.84 12.18
N ARG A 377 1.53 10.94 12.73
CA ARG A 377 2.99 10.96 12.48
C ARG A 377 3.37 10.48 11.09
N THR A 378 2.59 9.60 10.47
CA THR A 378 2.83 9.13 9.09
C THR A 378 2.48 10.20 8.09
N SER A 379 1.33 10.88 8.27
CA SER A 379 0.95 12.04 7.48
C SER A 379 1.88 13.22 7.74
N ALA A 380 2.25 13.52 8.99
CA ALA A 380 3.27 14.53 9.30
C ALA A 380 4.64 14.15 8.72
N PHE A 381 5.02 12.88 8.74
CA PHE A 381 6.26 12.39 8.13
C PHE A 381 6.23 12.56 6.61
N VAL A 382 5.14 12.19 5.95
CA VAL A 382 4.94 12.42 4.51
C VAL A 382 4.91 13.92 4.20
N LEU A 383 4.26 14.74 5.02
CA LEU A 383 4.23 16.20 4.87
C LEU A 383 5.62 16.82 5.08
N VAL A 384 6.40 16.32 6.04
CA VAL A 384 7.81 16.73 6.24
C VAL A 384 8.64 16.33 5.03
N LEU A 385 8.46 15.12 4.51
CA LEU A 385 9.16 14.69 3.29
C LEU A 385 8.74 15.53 2.06
N CYS A 386 7.45 15.83 1.91
CA CYS A 386 6.92 16.70 0.87
C CYS A 386 7.45 18.13 1.01
N ALA A 387 7.47 18.66 2.24
CA ALA A 387 8.03 19.96 2.55
C ALA A 387 9.51 19.99 2.21
N LEU A 388 10.31 19.01 2.65
CA LEU A 388 11.74 18.90 2.31
C LEU A 388 11.97 18.78 0.79
N ALA A 389 11.14 18.00 0.09
CA ALA A 389 11.21 17.85 -1.36
C ALA A 389 10.79 19.13 -2.12
N ALA A 390 9.83 19.89 -1.62
CA ALA A 390 9.40 21.18 -2.18
C ALA A 390 10.38 22.32 -1.82
N LEU A 391 11.02 22.23 -0.65
CA LEU A 391 12.02 23.19 -0.17
C LEU A 391 13.32 23.04 -0.98
N ALA A 392 13.69 21.83 -1.42
CA ALA A 392 14.92 21.60 -2.18
C ALA A 392 15.03 22.46 -3.47
N PRO A 393 14.01 22.53 -4.36
CA PRO A 393 13.99 23.48 -5.47
C PRO A 393 13.95 24.95 -5.05
N ALA A 394 13.22 25.29 -4.00
CA ALA A 394 13.05 26.67 -3.53
C ALA A 394 14.36 27.24 -2.93
N LEU A 395 15.07 26.44 -2.14
CA LEU A 395 16.39 26.78 -1.58
C LEU A 395 17.44 26.94 -2.68
N ARG A 396 17.33 26.14 -3.76
CA ARG A 396 18.21 26.26 -4.93
C ARG A 396 17.94 27.54 -5.73
N ARG A 397 16.68 27.93 -5.92
CA ARG A 397 16.31 29.19 -6.61
C ARG A 397 16.80 30.45 -5.88
N ARG A 398 16.95 30.39 -4.55
CA ARG A 398 17.47 31.50 -3.74
C ARG A 398 19.00 31.60 -3.72
N GLY A 399 19.72 30.81 -4.52
CA GLY A 399 21.19 30.85 -4.57
C GLY A 399 21.87 30.33 -3.30
N ILE A 400 21.13 29.74 -2.36
CA ILE A 400 21.68 29.20 -1.10
C ILE A 400 22.42 27.87 -1.35
N VAL A 401 22.20 27.25 -2.51
CA VAL A 401 22.95 26.08 -2.97
C VAL A 401 24.16 26.59 -3.77
N VAL A 402 25.31 26.61 -3.10
CA VAL A 402 26.60 27.06 -3.64
C VAL A 402 27.09 26.13 -4.76
N GLU A 403 27.74 26.72 -5.76
CA GLU A 403 28.32 26.15 -7.00
C GLU A 403 29.43 25.09 -6.82
N GLY A 404 29.35 24.24 -5.78
CA GLY A 404 30.29 23.15 -5.55
C GLY A 404 29.95 21.91 -6.37
N GLY A 405 30.27 21.92 -7.68
CA GLY A 405 30.31 20.70 -8.51
C GLY A 405 29.13 20.50 -9.47
N GLY A 406 28.99 21.41 -10.44
CA GLY A 406 28.71 21.10 -11.86
C GLY A 406 27.37 20.49 -12.30
N GLU A 407 26.71 19.64 -11.52
CA GLU A 407 25.46 19.03 -11.97
C GLU A 407 24.27 19.86 -11.50
N ARG A 408 23.87 20.78 -12.39
CA ARG A 408 22.49 21.30 -12.44
C ARG A 408 21.56 20.11 -12.17
N LEU A 409 20.56 20.26 -11.29
CA LEU A 409 19.40 19.37 -11.25
C LEU A 409 19.07 19.18 -12.72
N PRO A 410 19.22 17.98 -13.30
CA PRO A 410 19.13 17.90 -14.74
C PRO A 410 17.65 18.07 -15.03
N LEU A 411 17.25 19.33 -15.25
CA LEU A 411 16.04 19.68 -15.99
C LEU A 411 16.05 18.87 -17.29
N ALA A 412 17.24 18.53 -17.81
CA ALA A 412 17.48 17.50 -18.81
C ALA A 412 16.89 16.13 -18.46
N ASP A 413 17.10 15.58 -17.26
CA ASP A 413 16.56 14.29 -16.81
C ASP A 413 15.06 14.36 -16.55
N LEU A 414 14.58 15.43 -15.91
CA LEU A 414 13.13 15.64 -15.75
C LEU A 414 12.44 15.81 -17.12
N ARG A 415 13.07 16.50 -18.06
CA ARG A 415 12.61 16.66 -19.45
C ARG A 415 12.71 15.35 -20.23
N ARG A 416 13.74 14.54 -19.98
CA ARG A 416 13.93 13.21 -20.58
C ARG A 416 12.89 12.21 -20.08
N HIS A 417 12.48 12.35 -18.82
CA HIS A 417 11.55 11.46 -18.13
C HIS A 417 10.24 12.15 -17.74
N TRP A 418 9.81 13.14 -18.51
CA TRP A 418 8.67 13.99 -18.18
C TRP A 418 7.38 13.19 -17.94
N TYR A 419 7.22 12.05 -18.62
CA TYR A 419 6.09 11.12 -18.51
C TYR A 419 5.98 10.44 -17.14
N LEU A 420 7.03 10.47 -16.30
CA LEU A 420 6.95 9.96 -14.93
C LEU A 420 6.16 10.91 -14.00
N VAL A 421 6.10 12.20 -14.34
CA VAL A 421 5.30 13.19 -13.60
C VAL A 421 3.80 12.89 -13.73
N PRO A 422 3.20 12.77 -14.93
CA PRO A 422 1.81 12.36 -15.05
C PRO A 422 1.59 10.93 -14.55
N TYR A 423 2.55 10.01 -14.65
CA TYR A 423 2.41 8.68 -14.04
C TYR A 423 2.20 8.75 -12.53
N LEU A 424 3.05 9.50 -11.81
CA LEU A 424 2.93 9.69 -10.37
C LEU A 424 1.65 10.48 -10.01
N ALA A 425 1.37 11.56 -10.75
CA ALA A 425 0.19 12.38 -10.51
C ALA A 425 -1.11 11.60 -10.73
N LEU A 426 -1.23 10.86 -11.83
CA LEU A 426 -2.39 10.03 -12.12
C LEU A 426 -2.50 8.82 -11.19
N TYR A 427 -1.38 8.26 -10.73
CA TYR A 427 -1.40 7.24 -9.69
C TYR A 427 -2.02 7.80 -8.40
N LEU A 428 -1.49 8.90 -7.89
CA LEU A 428 -1.97 9.51 -6.65
C LEU A 428 -3.41 10.02 -6.78
N ALA A 429 -3.72 10.74 -7.86
CA ALA A 429 -5.05 11.28 -8.11
C ALA A 429 -6.07 10.17 -8.35
N GLY A 430 -5.74 9.18 -9.19
CA GLY A 430 -6.63 8.07 -9.52
C GLY A 430 -6.99 7.25 -8.29
N TYR A 431 -6.00 6.88 -7.48
CA TYR A 431 -6.26 6.17 -6.23
C TYR A 431 -7.00 7.04 -5.20
N SER A 432 -6.65 8.33 -5.06
CA SER A 432 -7.36 9.23 -4.14
C SER A 432 -8.83 9.39 -4.52
N LEU A 433 -9.13 9.61 -5.81
CA LEU A 433 -10.51 9.75 -6.31
C LEU A 433 -11.30 8.46 -6.12
N LEU A 434 -10.73 7.31 -6.49
CA LEU A 434 -11.38 6.01 -6.27
C LEU A 434 -11.70 5.81 -4.78
N TYR A 435 -10.80 6.19 -3.87
CA TYR A 435 -11.07 6.05 -2.42
C TYR A 435 -12.03 7.07 -1.89
N GLY A 436 -11.97 8.30 -2.37
CA GLY A 436 -12.93 9.32 -2.02
C GLY A 436 -14.35 8.88 -2.36
N ALA A 437 -14.55 8.23 -3.51
CA ALA A 437 -15.82 7.61 -3.84
C ALA A 437 -16.28 6.57 -2.79
N TYR A 438 -15.37 5.79 -2.21
CA TYR A 438 -15.69 4.84 -1.12
C TYR A 438 -15.89 5.49 0.25
N ALA A 439 -15.19 6.59 0.53
CA ALA A 439 -15.12 7.19 1.85
C ALA A 439 -16.46 7.76 2.34
N THR A 440 -17.36 8.12 1.42
CA THR A 440 -18.68 8.66 1.75
C THR A 440 -19.54 7.68 2.55
N PHE A 441 -19.40 6.37 2.32
CA PHE A 441 -20.14 5.33 3.05
C PHE A 441 -19.23 4.41 3.89
N GLY A 442 -17.91 4.40 3.66
CA GLY A 442 -16.96 3.57 4.40
C GLY A 442 -15.63 4.27 4.62
N ALA A 443 -15.43 4.82 5.81
CA ALA A 443 -14.18 5.43 6.22
C ALA A 443 -13.11 4.37 6.50
N GLY A 444 -12.08 4.28 5.65
CA GLY A 444 -10.93 3.42 5.89
C GLY A 444 -9.65 4.04 5.35
N THR A 445 -8.73 4.43 6.24
CA THR A 445 -7.41 4.98 5.88
C THR A 445 -6.49 3.96 5.20
N ARG A 446 -6.86 2.66 5.25
CA ARG A 446 -6.05 1.53 4.77
C ARG A 446 -5.59 1.65 3.32
N LEU A 447 -6.38 2.27 2.46
CA LEU A 447 -6.04 2.36 1.05
C LEU A 447 -5.19 3.60 0.72
N PHE A 448 -5.26 4.67 1.50
CA PHE A 448 -4.24 5.74 1.46
C PHE A 448 -2.86 5.22 1.89
N LEU A 449 -2.84 4.34 2.89
CA LEU A 449 -1.62 3.67 3.35
C LEU A 449 -0.95 2.84 2.23
N SER A 450 -1.68 2.35 1.22
CA SER A 450 -1.06 1.61 0.12
C SER A 450 -0.27 2.49 -0.84
N MET A 451 -0.57 3.79 -0.90
CA MET A 451 0.22 4.75 -1.67
C MET A 451 1.45 5.22 -0.91
N ALA A 452 1.45 5.11 0.43
CA ALA A 452 2.50 5.64 1.28
C ALA A 452 3.90 5.09 0.94
N PRO A 453 4.13 3.79 0.71
CA PRO A 453 5.45 3.29 0.30
C PRO A 453 5.96 3.93 -0.99
N CYS A 454 5.09 4.13 -2.00
CA CYS A 454 5.44 4.75 -3.27
C CYS A 454 5.83 6.22 -3.10
N VAL A 455 5.05 6.96 -2.31
CA VAL A 455 5.30 8.38 -1.99
C VAL A 455 6.59 8.52 -1.19
N ILE A 456 6.73 7.77 -0.10
CA ILE A 456 7.92 7.79 0.76
C ILE A 456 9.15 7.47 -0.09
N TYR A 457 9.10 6.45 -0.94
CA TYR A 457 10.22 6.08 -1.81
C TYR A 457 10.59 7.17 -2.81
N GLY A 458 9.59 7.79 -3.47
CA GLY A 458 9.82 8.87 -4.41
C GLY A 458 10.51 10.07 -3.74
N LEU A 459 10.03 10.47 -2.56
CA LEU A 459 10.63 11.53 -1.75
C LEU A 459 12.04 11.13 -1.29
N TRP A 460 12.23 9.88 -0.87
CA TRP A 460 13.53 9.35 -0.46
C TRP A 460 14.56 9.41 -1.57
N LEU A 461 14.16 9.00 -2.78
CA LEU A 461 15.01 9.01 -3.96
C LEU A 461 15.44 10.45 -4.30
N ILE A 462 14.51 11.41 -4.20
CA ILE A 462 14.81 12.84 -4.41
C ILE A 462 15.83 13.33 -3.38
N LEU A 463 15.61 13.05 -2.09
CA LEU A 463 16.50 13.51 -1.02
C LEU A 463 17.89 12.85 -1.08
N GLU A 464 17.98 11.59 -1.50
CA GLU A 464 19.26 10.89 -1.63
C GLU A 464 20.05 11.36 -2.87
N ARG A 465 19.37 11.58 -4.00
CA ARG A 465 20.01 12.05 -5.23
C ARG A 465 20.31 13.55 -5.20
N TYR A 466 19.48 14.34 -4.53
CA TYR A 466 19.56 15.80 -4.47
C TYR A 466 19.55 16.30 -3.02
N PRO A 467 20.56 15.93 -2.21
CA PRO A 467 20.65 16.42 -0.85
C PRO A 467 20.81 17.95 -0.85
N PRO A 468 19.98 18.71 -0.12
CA PRO A 468 20.22 20.13 0.06
C PRO A 468 21.42 20.30 1.00
N ASP A 469 22.53 20.83 0.51
CA ASP A 469 23.61 21.25 1.41
C ASP A 469 23.11 22.44 2.23
N LEU A 470 23.03 22.24 3.55
CA LEU A 470 22.53 23.23 4.48
C LEU A 470 23.72 23.82 5.23
N ALA A 471 23.88 25.14 5.16
CA ALA A 471 24.76 25.86 6.06
C ALA A 471 24.18 25.77 7.48
N PHE A 472 24.97 25.27 8.43
CA PHE A 472 24.54 25.13 9.81
C PHE A 472 25.60 25.67 10.80
N PRO A 473 25.26 26.65 11.66
CA PRO A 473 23.99 27.42 11.69
C PRO A 473 23.80 28.30 10.44
N PRO A 474 22.59 28.85 10.19
CA PRO A 474 22.39 29.82 9.11
C PRO A 474 23.39 30.98 9.25
N GLY A 475 24.29 31.16 8.28
CA GLY A 475 25.38 32.14 8.31
C GLY A 475 26.74 31.61 8.83
N GLY A 476 26.80 30.37 9.31
CA GLY A 476 28.05 29.71 9.69
C GLY A 476 28.79 29.09 8.49
N GLY A 477 30.11 29.20 8.46
CA GLY A 477 30.95 28.65 7.39
C GLY A 477 31.00 27.11 7.33
N ARG A 478 30.49 26.41 8.34
CA ARG A 478 30.44 24.93 8.37
C ARG A 478 29.20 24.42 7.64
N LYS A 479 29.41 23.60 6.62
CA LYS A 479 28.36 22.98 5.81
C LYS A 479 28.11 21.55 6.30
N ILE A 480 26.86 21.23 6.62
CA ILE A 480 26.47 19.84 6.87
C ILE A 480 25.95 19.30 5.54
N PRO A 481 26.54 18.23 4.98
CA PRO A 481 26.03 17.62 3.76
C PRO A 481 24.57 17.20 3.97
N GLY A 482 23.68 17.56 3.05
CA GLY A 482 22.23 17.29 3.23
C GLY A 482 21.91 15.81 3.49
N ARG A 483 22.73 14.90 2.93
CA ARG A 483 22.63 13.45 3.18
C ARG A 483 22.86 13.10 4.64
N VAL A 484 23.82 13.76 5.30
CA VAL A 484 24.14 13.52 6.72
C VAL A 484 22.98 14.01 7.58
N LEU A 485 22.48 15.22 7.34
CA LEU A 485 21.33 15.74 8.07
C LEU A 485 20.10 14.85 7.91
N PHE A 486 19.79 14.46 6.68
CA PHE A 486 18.67 13.55 6.41
C PHE A 486 18.82 12.23 7.16
N ARG A 487 20.02 11.63 7.16
CA ARG A 487 20.30 10.41 7.93
C ARG A 487 20.12 10.61 9.44
N ILE A 488 20.55 11.75 9.97
CA ILE A 488 20.37 12.10 11.40
C ILE A 488 18.88 12.21 11.72
N VAL A 489 18.11 12.97 10.94
CA VAL A 489 16.66 13.12 11.14
C VAL A 489 15.98 11.77 11.13
N MET A 490 16.32 10.90 10.17
CA MET A 490 15.76 9.55 10.11
C MET A 490 16.15 8.68 11.31
N ALA A 491 17.41 8.75 11.75
CA ALA A 491 17.86 8.04 12.94
C ALA A 491 17.12 8.53 14.20
N LEU A 492 16.89 9.84 14.33
CA LEU A 492 16.12 10.42 15.42
C LEU A 492 14.65 9.99 15.37
N CYS A 493 14.03 9.93 14.19
CA CYS A 493 12.67 9.39 14.04
C CYS A 493 12.59 7.92 14.48
N LEU A 494 13.60 7.11 14.14
CA LEU A 494 13.74 5.72 14.58
C LEU A 494 13.90 5.63 16.11
N ILE A 495 14.82 6.40 16.69
CA ILE A 495 15.04 6.41 18.15
C ILE A 495 13.78 6.85 18.89
N GLY A 496 13.12 7.90 18.40
CA GLY A 496 11.84 8.38 18.95
C GLY A 496 10.74 7.32 18.86
N SER A 497 10.71 6.53 17.78
CA SER A 497 9.72 5.46 17.64
C SER A 497 9.97 4.30 18.62
N LEU A 498 11.23 3.94 18.83
CA LEU A 498 11.68 2.96 19.82
C LEU A 498 11.40 3.43 21.26
N ALA A 499 11.68 4.69 21.59
CA ALA A 499 11.43 5.26 22.91
C ALA A 499 9.94 5.25 23.28
N VAL A 500 9.05 5.46 22.30
CA VAL A 500 7.60 5.37 22.50
C VAL A 500 7.15 3.95 22.84
N LEU A 501 7.84 2.91 22.33
CA LEU A 501 7.58 1.53 22.75
C LEU A 501 8.03 1.26 24.18
N ALA A 502 9.18 1.80 24.57
CA ALA A 502 9.73 1.60 25.91
C ALA A 502 8.85 2.27 26.98
N LYS A 503 8.34 3.48 26.72
CA LYS A 503 7.55 4.26 27.68
C LYS A 503 6.14 3.74 27.97
N ASN A 504 5.60 2.83 27.16
CA ASN A 504 4.28 2.24 27.40
C ASN A 504 4.45 0.76 27.75
N PRO A 505 5.00 0.42 28.93
CA PRO A 505 5.01 -0.97 29.38
C PRO A 505 3.55 -1.47 29.45
N PRO A 506 3.31 -2.77 29.28
CA PRO A 506 1.99 -3.33 29.54
C PRO A 506 1.66 -3.01 31.00
N THR A 507 0.77 -2.04 31.23
CA THR A 507 0.09 -1.95 32.51
C THR A 507 -0.64 -3.27 32.65
N GLY A 508 -0.15 -4.13 33.56
CA GLY A 508 -0.82 -5.37 33.88
C GLY A 508 -2.27 -5.06 34.17
N ALA A 509 -3.17 -5.94 33.73
CA ALA A 509 -4.63 -5.80 33.76
C ALA A 509 -5.27 -5.67 35.17
N ALA A 510 -4.51 -5.23 36.18
CA ALA A 510 -4.91 -5.15 37.57
C ALA A 510 -5.36 -3.75 38.02
N GLY A 511 -5.23 -2.69 37.19
CA GLY A 511 -5.49 -1.30 37.61
C GLY A 511 -6.87 -0.72 37.26
N ASP A 512 -7.43 -1.05 36.09
CA ASP A 512 -8.59 -0.28 35.57
C ASP A 512 -9.96 -0.81 36.02
N ALA A 513 -10.02 -1.91 36.77
CA ALA A 513 -11.29 -2.44 37.29
C ALA A 513 -11.90 -1.59 38.42
N SER A 514 -11.13 -0.68 39.04
CA SER A 514 -11.63 0.23 40.07
C SER A 514 -12.19 1.53 39.50
N GLU A 515 -11.68 2.04 38.37
CA GLU A 515 -12.15 3.30 37.78
C GLU A 515 -13.51 3.14 37.08
N GLU A 516 -13.81 1.96 36.53
CA GLU A 516 -15.10 1.68 35.87
C GLU A 516 -16.24 1.38 36.87
N ARG A 517 -15.94 1.10 38.14
CA ARG A 517 -16.95 0.92 39.20
C ARG A 517 -17.49 2.23 39.75
N ASP A 518 -16.71 3.31 39.71
CA ASP A 518 -17.14 4.60 40.27
C ASP A 518 -18.05 5.39 39.30
N GLU A 519 -17.99 5.15 37.99
CA GLU A 519 -18.91 5.79 37.02
C GLU A 519 -20.28 5.07 36.90
N ALA A 520 -20.38 3.81 37.32
CA ALA A 520 -21.65 3.05 37.26
C ALA A 520 -22.58 3.31 38.46
N GLY A 521 -22.13 4.01 39.51
CA GLY A 521 -22.90 4.28 40.74
C GLY A 521 -23.68 5.60 40.78
N GLY A 522 -23.57 6.46 39.77
CA GLY A 522 -24.08 7.84 39.81
C GLY A 522 -25.49 8.08 39.26
N GLY A 523 -26.37 7.07 39.22
CA GLY A 523 -27.63 7.13 38.46
C GLY A 523 -28.89 6.70 39.23
N THR A 524 -29.22 7.37 40.34
CA THR A 524 -30.58 7.36 40.91
C THR A 524 -30.93 8.74 41.46
N GLU A 525 -31.90 9.39 40.80
CA GLU A 525 -32.94 10.32 41.28
C GLU A 525 -33.20 11.46 40.29
N LYS A 526 -34.18 11.25 39.41
CA LYS A 526 -35.29 12.19 39.14
C LYS A 526 -36.40 11.51 38.35
#